data_AF-A0A1G3CSG1-F1
#
_entry.id   AF-A0A1G3CSG1-F1
#
_cell.length_a   1.000
_cell.length_b   1.000
_cell.length_c   1.000
_cell.angle_alpha   90.00
_cell.angle_beta   90.00
_cell.angle_gamma   90.00
#
_symmetry.space_group_name_H-M   'P 1'
#
loop_
_entity.id
_entity.type
_entity.pdbx_description
1 polymer ?
#
loop_
_entity_poly.entity_id
_entity_poly.type
_entity_poly.pdbx_seq_one_letter_code
_entity_poly.pdbx_strand_id
1 'polypeptide(L)'
;MKAMKWNVFSKILTSLAIAIAPWVVSVAADSAPTKSDPAWLTDARSSIKSNNYDQALKQLQSANDVDSADWNNLMGYSLRKKQPPDLVSSEKYYQAALKIDPSHRSALEYYGELLLMKKDLPGAEAMLARLDKACLFGCEEYSDLKASIAKYQGK
;
A
#
# COMPACT_ATOMS: atom_id res chain seq x y z
N MET A 1 -0.81 -23.45 -52.33
CA MET A 1 0.49 -22.83 -52.68
C MET A 1 0.28 -21.89 -53.85
N LYS A 2 0.45 -20.58 -53.66
CA LYS A 2 0.83 -19.64 -54.73
C LYS A 2 1.31 -18.35 -54.08
N ALA A 3 2.62 -18.27 -53.93
CA ALA A 3 3.33 -17.02 -53.75
C ALA A 3 3.27 -16.24 -55.06
N MET A 4 3.11 -14.92 -54.99
CA MET A 4 3.44 -14.06 -56.12
C MET A 4 4.05 -12.77 -55.57
N LYS A 5 5.38 -12.71 -55.66
CA LYS A 5 6.18 -11.50 -55.54
C LYS A 5 6.80 -11.20 -56.90
N TRP A 6 7.07 -9.91 -57.10
CA TRP A 6 7.93 -9.25 -58.12
C TRP A 6 7.34 -9.06 -59.53
N ASN A 7 7.60 -7.98 -60.29
CA ASN A 7 8.76 -7.07 -60.40
C ASN A 7 8.28 -5.66 -60.88
N VAL A 8 8.74 -4.53 -60.33
CA VAL A 8 9.86 -3.64 -60.77
C VAL A 8 9.62 -2.86 -62.07
N PHE A 9 9.67 -1.52 -62.03
CA PHE A 9 10.33 -0.57 -62.97
C PHE A 9 10.27 0.85 -62.33
N SER A 10 11.37 1.38 -61.80
CA SER A 10 12.38 2.24 -62.47
C SER A 10 11.91 3.65 -62.82
N LYS A 11 12.44 4.67 -62.13
CA LYS A 11 13.35 5.69 -62.69
C LYS A 11 13.68 6.79 -61.66
N ILE A 12 14.96 7.13 -61.64
CA ILE A 12 15.63 8.14 -60.82
C ILE A 12 15.32 9.54 -61.37
N LEU A 13 15.02 10.51 -60.51
CA LEU A 13 15.25 11.93 -60.78
C LEU A 13 15.84 12.60 -59.52
N THR A 14 17.08 13.06 -59.64
CA THR A 14 17.79 13.89 -58.67
C THR A 14 17.30 15.34 -58.76
N SER A 15 16.85 15.92 -57.64
CA SER A 15 16.67 17.37 -57.47
C SER A 15 17.01 17.79 -56.04
N LEU A 16 17.68 18.94 -55.95
CA LEU A 16 18.42 19.53 -54.84
C LEU A 16 17.56 20.52 -54.02
N ALA A 17 17.86 20.63 -52.70
CA ALA A 17 17.45 21.66 -51.71
C ALA A 17 15.97 21.65 -51.27
N ILE A 18 15.56 21.89 -50.02
CA ILE A 18 15.97 22.88 -49.00
C ILE A 18 15.65 22.28 -47.62
N ALA A 19 16.57 22.40 -46.67
CA ALA A 19 16.32 22.09 -45.26
C ALA A 19 15.45 23.19 -44.62
N ILE A 20 14.25 22.82 -44.15
CA ILE A 20 13.49 23.61 -43.17
C ILE A 20 13.09 22.63 -42.08
N ALA A 21 13.85 22.60 -40.99
CA ALA A 21 13.48 21.85 -39.81
C ALA A 21 12.25 22.52 -39.18
N PRO A 22 11.11 21.83 -39.00
CA PRO A 22 10.06 22.34 -38.13
C PRO A 22 10.64 22.36 -36.72
N TRP A 23 10.59 23.54 -36.11
CA TRP A 23 10.90 23.72 -34.70
C TRP A 23 9.94 22.83 -33.93
N VAL A 24 10.44 21.71 -33.43
CA VAL A 24 9.70 20.90 -32.47
C VAL A 24 9.61 21.75 -31.21
N VAL A 25 8.45 22.37 -30.99
CA VAL A 25 8.11 22.88 -29.67
C VAL A 25 8.02 21.65 -28.78
N SER A 26 9.08 21.38 -28.02
CA SER A 26 8.98 20.48 -26.88
C SER A 26 7.97 21.09 -25.93
N VAL A 27 6.73 20.61 -25.99
CA VAL A 27 5.82 20.71 -24.87
C VAL A 27 6.48 19.90 -23.76
N ALA A 28 7.10 20.58 -22.80
CA ALA A 28 7.41 19.98 -21.51
C ALA A 28 6.06 19.59 -20.91
N ALA A 29 5.66 18.32 -21.08
CA ALA A 29 4.61 17.76 -20.27
C ALA A 29 5.15 17.77 -18.84
N ASP A 30 4.74 18.77 -18.05
CA ASP A 30 4.92 18.80 -16.60
C ASP A 30 4.25 17.54 -16.04
N SER A 31 5.04 16.47 -16.01
CA SER A 31 4.67 15.23 -15.36
C SER A 31 4.77 15.54 -13.88
N ALA A 32 3.63 15.87 -13.26
CA ALA A 32 3.54 16.04 -11.83
C ALA A 32 4.27 14.85 -11.16
N PRO A 33 5.15 15.09 -10.16
CA PRO A 33 5.88 14.00 -9.53
C PRO A 33 4.87 12.98 -9.02
N THR A 34 4.91 11.76 -9.56
CA THR A 34 4.29 10.61 -8.90
C THR A 34 4.90 10.53 -7.52
N LYS A 35 4.08 10.70 -6.47
CA LYS A 35 4.52 10.51 -5.08
C LYS A 35 5.09 9.10 -4.96
N SER A 36 6.40 9.00 -4.86
CA SER A 36 7.06 7.78 -4.42
C SER A 36 6.71 7.55 -2.95
N ASP A 37 6.59 6.29 -2.57
CA ASP A 37 6.53 5.91 -1.17
C ASP A 37 7.75 6.50 -0.43
N PRO A 38 7.57 6.96 0.83
CA PRO A 38 8.69 7.46 1.61
C PRO A 38 9.62 6.30 1.99
N ALA A 39 10.93 6.57 2.05
CA ALA A 39 11.94 5.54 2.32
C ALA A 39 11.68 4.75 3.62
N TRP A 40 11.15 5.41 4.65
CA TRP A 40 10.81 4.77 5.92
C TRP A 40 9.81 3.63 5.77
N LEU A 41 8.91 3.69 4.78
CA LEU A 41 7.87 2.69 4.58
C LEU A 41 8.47 1.36 4.13
N THR A 42 9.40 1.39 3.17
CA THR A 42 10.12 0.21 2.69
C THR A 42 10.97 -0.40 3.80
N ASP A 43 11.70 0.43 4.53
CA ASP A 43 12.59 -0.01 5.61
C ASP A 43 11.82 -0.67 6.76
N ALA A 44 10.74 -0.04 7.23
CA ALA A 44 9.90 -0.57 8.30
C ALA A 44 9.24 -1.89 7.88
N ARG A 45 8.69 -1.97 6.66
CA ARG A 45 8.09 -3.21 6.12
C ARG A 45 9.12 -4.35 6.01
N SER A 46 10.35 -4.05 5.62
CA SER A 46 11.44 -5.04 5.57
C SER A 46 11.75 -5.62 6.95
N SER A 47 11.87 -4.77 7.97
CA SER A 47 12.08 -5.18 9.35
C SER A 47 10.89 -5.99 9.89
N ILE A 48 9.66 -5.55 9.61
CA ILE A 48 8.43 -6.26 9.98
C ILE A 48 8.39 -7.65 9.35
N LYS A 49 8.66 -7.76 8.04
CA LYS A 49 8.70 -9.05 7.32
C LYS A 49 9.71 -10.03 7.93
N SER A 50 10.80 -9.50 8.49
CA SER A 50 11.84 -10.29 9.17
C SER A 50 11.54 -10.53 10.66
N ASN A 51 10.34 -10.19 11.14
CA ASN A 51 9.93 -10.21 12.55
C ASN A 51 10.83 -9.37 13.49
N ASN A 52 11.61 -8.44 12.95
CA ASN A 52 12.45 -7.54 13.75
C ASN A 52 11.65 -6.28 14.13
N TYR A 53 10.68 -6.47 15.02
CA TYR A 53 9.75 -5.42 15.41
C TYR A 53 10.42 -4.27 16.15
N ASP A 54 11.48 -4.52 16.93
CA ASP A 54 12.22 -3.45 17.60
C ASP A 54 12.99 -2.57 16.60
N GLN A 55 13.53 -3.15 15.52
CA GLN A 55 14.13 -2.37 14.45
C GLN A 55 13.09 -1.57 13.68
N ALA A 56 11.94 -2.18 13.36
CA ALA A 56 10.84 -1.47 12.71
C ALA A 56 10.39 -0.26 13.53
N LEU A 57 10.25 -0.41 14.86
CA LEU A 57 9.91 0.70 15.74
C LEU A 57 10.96 1.81 15.74
N LYS A 58 12.25 1.49 15.74
CA LYS A 58 13.32 2.51 15.63
C LYS A 58 13.24 3.28 14.32
N GLN A 59 13.02 2.58 13.20
CA GLN A 59 12.88 3.19 11.88
C GLN A 59 11.66 4.10 11.81
N LEU A 60 10.51 3.63 12.28
CA LEU A 60 9.27 4.41 12.34
C LEU A 60 9.44 5.62 13.26
N GLN A 61 10.00 5.47 14.45
CA GLN A 61 10.26 6.59 15.37
C GLN A 61 11.20 7.63 14.76
N SER A 62 12.22 7.21 14.03
CA SER A 62 13.12 8.14 13.33
C SER A 62 12.43 8.88 12.19
N ALA A 63 11.46 8.25 11.52
CA ALA A 63 10.69 8.89 10.45
C ALA A 63 9.70 9.92 10.99
N ASN A 64 9.11 9.64 12.16
CA ASN A 64 8.19 10.53 12.88
C ASN A 64 7.06 11.11 11.99
N ASP A 65 6.54 10.31 11.07
CA ASP A 65 5.51 10.70 10.11
C ASP A 65 4.12 10.55 10.74
N VAL A 66 3.88 11.29 11.83
CA VAL A 66 2.71 11.12 12.71
C VAL A 66 1.36 11.42 12.05
N ASP A 67 1.37 12.15 10.94
CA ASP A 67 0.19 12.47 10.14
C ASP A 67 -0.11 11.41 9.07
N SER A 68 0.74 10.39 8.92
CA SER A 68 0.54 9.27 7.99
C SER A 68 -0.25 8.15 8.63
N ALA A 69 -1.36 7.75 7.99
CA ALA A 69 -2.15 6.60 8.43
C ALA A 69 -1.36 5.29 8.34
N ASP A 70 -0.54 5.12 7.29
CA ASP A 70 0.36 3.97 7.13
C ASP A 70 1.40 3.91 8.26
N TRP A 71 1.98 5.06 8.63
CA TRP A 71 2.98 5.12 9.70
C TRP A 71 2.37 4.71 11.04
N ASN A 72 1.21 5.27 11.37
CA ASN A 72 0.45 4.91 12.57
C ASN A 72 0.06 3.42 12.54
N ASN A 73 -0.40 2.90 11.41
CA ASN A 73 -0.72 1.49 11.24
C ASN A 73 0.50 0.59 11.52
N LEU A 74 1.68 0.91 10.97
CA LEU A 74 2.89 0.11 11.18
C LEU A 74 3.47 0.25 12.60
N MET A 75 3.30 1.40 13.25
CA MET A 75 3.58 1.56 14.68
C MET A 75 2.70 0.64 15.51
N GLY A 76 1.39 0.67 15.27
CA GLY A 76 0.41 -0.22 15.89
C GLY A 76 0.77 -1.69 15.69
N TYR A 77 1.06 -2.09 14.45
CA TYR A 77 1.44 -3.45 14.09
C TYR A 77 2.68 -3.92 14.84
N SER A 78 3.74 -3.13 14.81
CA SER A 78 5.01 -3.48 15.42
C SER A 78 4.88 -3.60 16.96
N LEU A 79 4.10 -2.72 17.60
CA LEU A 79 3.83 -2.79 19.04
C LEU A 79 2.98 -4.01 19.45
N ARG A 80 2.01 -4.41 18.61
CA ARG A 80 1.19 -5.60 18.84
C ARG A 80 1.98 -6.90 18.70
N LYS A 81 2.97 -6.92 17.80
CA LYS A 81 3.66 -8.13 17.38
C LYS A 81 5.01 -8.35 18.09
N LYS A 82 5.62 -7.31 18.67
CA LYS A 82 6.83 -7.46 19.49
C LYS A 82 6.57 -8.33 20.73
N GLN A 83 7.65 -8.82 21.33
CA GLN A 83 7.60 -9.65 22.54
C GLN A 83 8.35 -8.97 23.70
N PRO A 84 7.69 -8.71 24.85
CA PRO A 84 6.24 -8.80 25.07
C PRO A 84 5.48 -7.71 24.28
N PRO A 85 4.20 -7.95 23.91
CA PRO A 85 3.40 -6.99 23.16
C PRO A 85 2.95 -5.81 24.03
N ASP A 86 2.88 -4.63 23.43
CA ASP A 86 2.29 -3.42 24.04
C ASP A 86 0.95 -3.10 23.36
N LEU A 87 -0.11 -3.73 23.86
CA LEU A 87 -1.45 -3.60 23.29
C LEU A 87 -2.08 -2.22 23.52
N VAL A 88 -1.74 -1.54 24.63
CA VAL A 88 -2.29 -0.23 24.95
C VAL A 88 -1.75 0.82 24.00
N SER A 89 -0.43 0.82 23.76
CA SER A 89 0.16 1.74 22.80
C SER A 89 -0.26 1.38 21.38
N SER A 90 -0.28 0.08 21.03
CA SER A 90 -0.72 -0.38 19.71
C SER A 90 -2.11 0.11 19.33
N GLU A 91 -3.08 0.01 20.25
CA GLU A 91 -4.45 0.47 20.04
C GLU A 91 -4.53 1.97 19.75
N LYS A 92 -3.77 2.80 20.49
CA LYS A 92 -3.72 4.25 20.25
C LYS A 92 -3.28 4.58 18.83
N TYR A 93 -2.29 3.86 18.31
CA TYR A 93 -1.80 4.06 16.95
C TYR A 93 -2.79 3.60 15.89
N TYR A 94 -3.48 2.46 16.06
CA TYR A 94 -4.55 2.09 15.13
C TYR A 94 -5.71 3.11 15.14
N GLN A 95 -6.09 3.60 16.32
CA GLN A 95 -7.10 4.65 16.43
C GLN A 95 -6.66 5.94 15.73
N ALA A 96 -5.38 6.32 15.83
CA ALA A 96 -4.82 7.45 15.11
C ALA A 96 -4.83 7.23 13.58
N ALA A 97 -4.41 6.05 13.11
CA ALA A 97 -4.48 5.69 11.69
C ALA A 97 -5.91 5.81 11.15
N LEU A 98 -6.90 5.27 11.88
CA LEU A 98 -8.30 5.28 11.49
C LEU A 98 -8.99 6.64 11.66
N LYS A 99 -8.38 7.57 12.41
CA LYS A 99 -8.81 8.96 12.47
C LYS A 99 -8.35 9.72 11.22
N ILE A 100 -7.16 9.41 10.70
CA ILE A 100 -6.59 10.01 9.49
C ILE A 100 -7.27 9.43 8.24
N ASP A 101 -7.34 8.11 8.15
CA ASP A 101 -8.04 7.39 7.08
C ASP A 101 -9.01 6.36 7.68
N PRO A 102 -10.31 6.70 7.78
CA PRO A 102 -11.35 5.81 8.30
C PRO A 102 -11.53 4.50 7.51
N SER A 103 -11.03 4.43 6.28
CA SER A 103 -11.12 3.30 5.35
C SER A 103 -9.81 2.51 5.23
N HIS A 104 -8.80 2.83 6.03
CA HIS A 104 -7.50 2.17 5.97
C HIS A 104 -7.62 0.68 6.29
N ARG A 105 -7.49 -0.17 5.27
CA ARG A 105 -7.82 -1.60 5.34
C ARG A 105 -6.98 -2.37 6.36
N SER A 106 -5.66 -2.25 6.28
CA SER A 106 -4.76 -2.95 7.21
C SER A 106 -4.95 -2.50 8.66
N ALA A 107 -5.23 -1.21 8.91
CA ALA A 107 -5.48 -0.71 10.26
C ALA A 107 -6.80 -1.25 10.83
N LEU A 108 -7.85 -1.37 10.01
CA LEU A 108 -9.12 -2.00 10.42
C LEU A 108 -8.92 -3.47 10.78
N GLU A 109 -8.23 -4.23 9.93
CA GLU A 109 -7.91 -5.64 10.18
C GLU A 109 -7.10 -5.80 11.46
N TYR A 110 -5.94 -5.15 11.54
CA TYR A 110 -5.01 -5.32 12.66
C TYR A 110 -5.58 -4.81 13.97
N TYR A 111 -6.44 -3.78 13.93
CA TYR A 111 -7.16 -3.36 15.13
C TYR A 111 -8.19 -4.41 15.56
N GLY A 112 -8.93 -4.99 14.61
CA GLY A 112 -9.83 -6.10 14.90
C GLY A 112 -9.10 -7.28 15.56
N GLU A 113 -7.93 -7.66 15.04
CA GLU A 113 -7.10 -8.71 15.66
C GLU A 113 -6.62 -8.34 17.06
N LEU A 114 -6.24 -7.08 17.30
CA LEU A 114 -5.88 -6.58 18.62
C LEU A 114 -7.05 -6.68 19.61
N LEU A 115 -8.27 -6.37 19.17
CA LEU A 115 -9.47 -6.46 20.00
C LEU A 115 -9.75 -7.90 20.42
N LEU A 116 -9.53 -8.88 19.54
CA LEU A 116 -9.58 -10.29 19.91
C LEU A 116 -8.53 -10.67 20.97
N MET A 117 -7.29 -10.14 20.89
CA MET A 117 -6.27 -10.35 21.93
C MET A 117 -6.70 -9.78 23.28
N LYS A 118 -7.47 -8.68 23.27
CA LYS A 118 -8.09 -8.06 24.46
C LYS A 118 -9.39 -8.73 24.90
N LYS A 119 -9.82 -9.81 24.24
CA LYS A 119 -11.09 -10.51 24.46
C LYS A 119 -12.34 -9.68 24.14
N ASP A 120 -12.21 -8.69 23.27
CA ASP A 120 -13.31 -7.85 22.77
C ASP A 120 -13.77 -8.34 21.39
N LEU A 121 -14.60 -9.38 21.40
CA LEU A 121 -15.21 -9.94 20.19
C LEU A 121 -16.16 -8.93 19.50
N PRO A 122 -17.07 -8.24 20.21
CA PRO A 122 -17.95 -7.24 19.57
C PRO A 122 -17.16 -6.11 18.88
N GLY A 123 -16.07 -5.65 19.49
CA GLY A 123 -15.19 -4.66 18.88
C GLY A 123 -14.53 -5.16 17.59
N ALA A 124 -14.05 -6.41 17.58
CA ALA A 124 -13.48 -7.02 16.38
C ALA A 124 -14.50 -7.16 15.24
N GLU A 125 -15.73 -7.60 15.55
CA GLU A 125 -16.84 -7.68 14.59
C GLU A 125 -17.20 -6.30 14.03
N ALA A 126 -17.15 -5.24 14.85
CA ALA A 126 -17.35 -3.88 14.40
C ALA A 126 -16.26 -3.42 13.41
N MET A 127 -15.00 -3.83 13.61
CA MET A 127 -13.93 -3.54 12.64
C MET A 127 -14.15 -4.30 11.33
N LEU A 128 -14.58 -5.57 11.39
CA LEU A 128 -14.90 -6.36 10.20
C LEU A 128 -16.03 -5.71 9.37
N ALA A 129 -17.08 -5.21 10.03
CA ALA A 129 -18.18 -4.51 9.36
C ALA A 129 -17.74 -3.18 8.70
N ARG A 130 -16.75 -2.49 9.27
CA ARG A 130 -16.14 -1.31 8.64
C ARG A 130 -15.29 -1.70 7.43
N LEU A 131 -14.55 -2.80 7.55
CA LEU A 131 -13.67 -3.31 6.51
C LEU A 131 -14.45 -3.79 5.28
N ASP A 132 -15.61 -4.43 5.50
CA ASP A 132 -16.56 -4.79 4.43
C ASP A 132 -16.91 -3.58 3.55
N LYS A 133 -17.22 -2.44 4.18
CA LYS A 133 -17.53 -1.18 3.48
C LYS A 133 -16.32 -0.60 2.74
N ALA A 134 -15.11 -0.79 3.26
CA ALA A 134 -13.87 -0.32 2.64
C ALA A 134 -13.42 -1.18 1.44
N CYS A 135 -14.04 -2.35 1.24
CA CYS A 135 -13.62 -3.35 0.25
C CYS A 135 -14.73 -3.60 -0.80
N LEU A 136 -14.84 -2.71 -1.80
CA LEU A 136 -15.88 -2.74 -2.84
C LEU A 136 -15.99 -4.06 -3.65
N PHE A 137 -14.91 -4.83 -3.77
CA PHE A 137 -14.87 -6.13 -4.46
C PHE A 137 -14.24 -7.23 -3.61
N GLY A 138 -14.29 -7.07 -2.28
CA GLY A 138 -13.52 -7.89 -1.34
C GLY A 138 -12.05 -7.47 -1.27
N CYS A 139 -11.39 -7.92 -0.21
CA CYS A 139 -9.98 -7.66 0.07
C CYS A 139 -9.42 -8.78 0.97
N GLU A 140 -8.09 -8.95 0.96
CA GLU A 140 -7.39 -9.94 1.77
C GLU A 140 -7.65 -9.68 3.26
N GLU A 141 -7.57 -8.41 3.67
CA GLU A 141 -7.74 -7.96 5.06
C GLU A 141 -9.09 -8.37 5.65
N TYR A 142 -10.17 -8.33 4.85
CA TYR A 142 -11.50 -8.77 5.29
C TYR A 142 -11.51 -10.27 5.57
N SER A 143 -10.90 -11.05 4.67
CA SER A 143 -10.86 -12.51 4.79
C SER A 143 -10.04 -12.92 6.00
N ASP A 144 -8.92 -12.24 6.24
CA ASP A 144 -8.02 -12.50 7.37
C ASP A 144 -8.69 -12.17 8.71
N LEU A 145 -9.29 -10.99 8.86
CA LEU A 145 -9.99 -10.65 10.10
C LEU A 145 -11.19 -11.58 10.34
N LYS A 146 -11.95 -11.93 9.30
CA LYS A 146 -13.06 -12.89 9.40
C LYS A 146 -12.58 -14.26 9.88
N ALA A 147 -11.44 -14.74 9.36
CA ALA A 147 -10.84 -15.99 9.79
C ALA A 147 -10.34 -15.91 11.25
N SER A 148 -9.74 -14.80 11.65
CA SER A 148 -9.31 -14.53 13.03
C SER A 148 -10.47 -14.55 14.02
N ILE A 149 -11.62 -13.95 13.66
CA ILE A 149 -12.85 -14.00 14.47
C ILE A 149 -13.39 -15.42 14.60
N ALA A 150 -13.51 -16.15 13.47
CA ALA A 150 -13.99 -17.53 13.49
C ALA A 150 -13.10 -18.43 14.36
N LYS A 151 -11.77 -18.27 14.26
CA LYS A 151 -10.80 -18.97 15.10
C LYS A 151 -10.92 -18.60 16.58
N TYR A 152 -11.27 -17.34 16.90
CA TYR A 152 -11.48 -16.92 18.28
C TYR A 152 -12.74 -17.56 18.89
N GLN A 153 -13.83 -17.64 18.12
CA GLN A 153 -15.11 -18.20 18.57
C GLN A 153 -15.10 -19.74 18.71
N GLY A 154 -14.22 -20.42 17.97
CA GLY A 154 -14.05 -21.88 18.06
C GLY A 154 -13.07 -22.36 19.15
N LYS A 155 -12.51 -21.45 19.96
CA LYS A 155 -11.64 -21.76 21.11
C LYS A 155 -12.44 -21.80 22.40
#